data_AF-A0A0D2YCR5-F1
#
_entry.id   AF-A0A0D2YCR5-F1
#
_cell.length_a   1.000
_cell.length_b   1.000
_cell.length_c   1.000
_cell.angle_alpha   90.00
_cell.angle_beta   90.00
_cell.angle_gamma   90.00
#
_symmetry.space_group_name_H-M   'P 1'
#
loop_
_entity.id
_entity.type
_entity.pdbx_description
1 polymer ?
#
loop_
_entity_poly.entity_id
_entity_poly.type
_entity_poly.pdbx_seq_one_letter_code
_entity_poly.pdbx_strand_id
1 'polypeptide(L)'
;MVHRMELFVLIELGYPWLNDALQGYIASAYECTIIKHTDELPTENHLLLILCHMQPEKPLVIPTHSRALFSMYPLTDALTRKDCLATVVEYWSAKRPGNVLSSCMPTTVSFEIDYAEYLEEALAESDSYELCRSLSYNTGLVLKDRQWWILKPAMTARGDGIRLFSDEGQLREIFESVEDDEDEVSENITESFIYELMFLLLVACKSIFTKGC
;
A
#
# COMPACT_ATOMS: atom_id res chain seq x y z
N MET A 1 7.87 40.82 24.51
CA MET A 1 6.93 39.83 25.07
C MET A 1 6.54 38.88 23.95
N VAL A 2 6.99 37.63 24.00
CA VAL A 2 6.48 36.59 23.09
C VAL A 2 5.04 36.31 23.52
N HIS A 3 4.05 36.63 22.69
CA HIS A 3 2.67 36.22 22.97
C HIS A 3 2.65 34.70 23.00
N ARG A 4 2.28 34.12 24.14
CA ARG A 4 2.15 32.66 24.28
C ARG A 4 0.90 32.27 23.50
N MET A 5 1.09 31.65 22.34
CA MET A 5 -0.01 31.12 21.54
C MET A 5 -0.57 29.88 22.22
N GLU A 6 -1.89 29.82 22.41
CA GLU A 6 -2.57 28.64 22.96
C GLU A 6 -2.53 27.47 21.97
N LEU A 7 -2.47 26.25 22.50
CA LEU A 7 -2.45 25.02 21.72
C LEU A 7 -3.83 24.36 21.72
N PHE A 8 -4.36 24.19 20.51
CA PHE A 8 -5.58 23.44 20.25
C PHE A 8 -5.24 22.10 19.58
N VAL A 9 -5.95 21.04 19.97
CA VAL A 9 -5.69 19.67 19.49
C VAL A 9 -6.98 19.07 18.97
N LEU A 10 -6.95 18.60 17.72
CA LEU A 10 -8.04 17.89 17.06
C LEU A 10 -7.58 16.46 16.74
N ILE A 11 -8.37 15.45 17.13
CA ILE A 11 -8.03 14.03 16.94
C ILE A 11 -9.14 13.32 16.13
N GLU A 12 -8.81 12.93 14.91
CA GLU A 12 -9.70 12.32 13.91
C GLU A 12 -9.04 11.09 13.27
N LEU A 13 -8.60 10.12 14.09
CA LEU A 13 -7.88 8.94 13.59
C LEU A 13 -8.79 7.79 13.13
N GLY A 14 -10.12 7.89 13.28
CA GLY A 14 -11.05 6.79 12.97
C GLY A 14 -10.97 5.57 13.91
N TYR A 15 -10.09 5.62 14.93
CA TYR A 15 -9.87 4.55 15.90
C TYR A 15 -10.16 5.06 17.33
N PRO A 16 -11.37 4.81 17.89
CA PRO A 16 -11.78 5.39 19.17
C PRO A 16 -10.81 5.08 20.33
N TRP A 17 -10.33 3.84 20.40
CA TRP A 17 -9.39 3.40 21.44
C TRP A 17 -8.06 4.17 21.42
N LEU A 18 -7.61 4.61 20.24
CA LEU A 18 -6.37 5.36 20.09
C LEU A 18 -6.60 6.85 20.39
N ASN A 19 -7.78 7.38 20.02
CA ASN A 19 -8.16 8.75 20.33
C ASN A 19 -8.13 9.00 21.84
N ASP A 20 -8.76 8.13 22.63
CA ASP A 20 -8.82 8.26 24.09
C ASP A 20 -7.43 8.21 24.73
N ALA A 21 -6.58 7.29 24.28
CA ALA A 21 -5.22 7.14 24.76
C ALA A 21 -4.35 8.37 24.45
N LEU A 22 -4.43 8.87 23.21
CA LEU A 22 -3.68 10.06 22.79
C LEU A 22 -4.18 11.32 23.49
N GLN A 23 -5.49 11.46 23.67
CA GLN A 23 -6.08 12.57 24.39
C GLN A 23 -5.56 12.64 25.83
N GLY A 24 -5.56 11.50 26.54
CA GLY A 24 -5.02 11.41 27.90
C GLY A 24 -3.53 11.72 27.96
N TYR A 25 -2.74 11.21 27.02
CA TYR A 25 -1.29 11.48 26.95
C TYR A 25 -0.99 12.96 26.70
N ILE A 26 -1.63 13.57 25.69
CA ILE A 26 -1.38 14.95 25.30
C ILE A 26 -1.80 15.91 26.42
N ALA A 27 -2.98 15.71 27.02
CA ALA A 27 -3.45 16.53 28.13
C ALA A 27 -2.56 16.41 29.38
N SER A 28 -1.88 15.27 29.58
CA SER A 28 -0.91 15.11 30.67
C SER A 28 0.43 15.79 30.41
N ALA A 29 0.82 15.96 29.14
CA ALA A 29 2.12 16.45 28.72
C ALA A 29 2.13 17.95 28.38
N TYR A 30 1.00 18.50 27.94
CA TYR A 30 0.90 19.86 27.44
C TYR A 30 -0.34 20.59 27.98
N GLU A 31 -0.21 21.90 28.18
CA GLU A 31 -1.36 22.78 28.41
C GLU A 31 -2.04 23.04 27.05
N CYS A 32 -3.15 22.34 26.81
CA CYS A 32 -3.87 22.40 25.54
C CYS A 32 -5.38 22.26 25.70
N THR A 33 -6.13 22.78 24.73
CA THR A 33 -7.56 22.60 24.60
C THR A 33 -7.85 21.57 23.52
N ILE A 34 -8.53 20.49 23.90
CA ILE A 34 -8.95 19.47 22.94
C ILE A 34 -10.31 19.88 22.38
N ILE A 35 -10.38 20.01 21.06
CA ILE A 35 -11.57 20.43 20.32
C ILE A 35 -12.13 19.28 19.49
N LYS A 36 -13.42 19.34 19.16
CA LYS A 36 -14.06 18.36 18.27
C LYS A 36 -14.21 18.86 16.85
N HIS A 37 -14.38 20.17 16.70
CA HIS A 37 -14.56 20.82 15.40
C HIS A 37 -13.68 22.07 15.29
N THR A 38 -13.28 22.41 14.07
CA THR A 38 -12.49 23.62 13.79
C THR A 38 -13.25 24.92 14.09
N ASP A 39 -14.58 24.86 14.23
CA ASP A 39 -15.42 26.01 14.57
C ASP A 39 -15.23 26.48 16.03
N GLU A 40 -14.62 25.63 16.86
CA GLU A 40 -14.25 25.95 18.25
C GLU A 40 -12.95 26.77 18.36
N LEU A 41 -12.27 27.01 17.24
CA LEU A 41 -11.01 27.74 17.20
C LEU A 41 -11.20 29.25 17.42
N PRO A 42 -10.28 29.92 18.13
CA PRO A 42 -10.35 31.35 18.33
C PRO A 42 -10.02 32.10 17.03
N THR A 43 -10.49 33.35 16.95
CA THR A 43 -10.12 34.29 15.89
C THR A 43 -8.71 34.87 16.07
N GLU A 44 -8.11 34.73 17.25
CA GLU A 44 -6.74 35.12 17.53
C GLU A 44 -5.73 34.07 17.05
N ASN A 45 -4.46 34.47 16.93
CA ASN A 45 -3.40 33.57 16.48
C ASN A 45 -3.17 32.42 17.48
N HIS A 46 -3.26 31.18 17.02
CA HIS A 46 -3.13 29.99 17.86
C HIS A 46 -2.33 28.87 17.18
N LEU A 47 -1.87 27.91 17.98
CA LEU A 47 -1.25 26.67 17.49
C LEU A 47 -2.32 25.59 17.36
N LEU A 48 -2.25 24.82 16.29
CA LEU A 48 -3.21 23.76 16.01
C LEU A 48 -2.47 22.46 15.68
N LEU A 49 -2.72 21.40 16.45
CA LEU A 49 -2.24 20.05 16.13
C LEU A 49 -3.42 19.20 15.68
N ILE A 50 -3.34 18.66 14.47
CA ILE A 50 -4.37 17.80 13.88
C ILE A 50 -3.80 16.40 13.72
N LEU A 51 -4.40 15.45 14.43
CA LEU A 51 -4.06 14.04 14.35
C LEU A 51 -5.12 13.33 13.51
N CYS A 52 -4.81 13.05 12.24
CA CYS A 52 -5.74 12.43 11.29
C CYS A 52 -5.13 11.19 10.62
N HIS A 53 -5.97 10.20 10.29
CA HIS A 53 -5.54 8.95 9.67
C HIS A 53 -5.50 9.01 8.14
N MET A 54 -6.43 9.75 7.54
CA MET A 54 -6.55 9.90 6.09
C MET A 54 -6.30 11.36 5.70
N GLN A 55 -5.80 11.56 4.48
CA GLN A 55 -5.77 12.88 3.88
C GLN A 55 -7.23 13.35 3.74
N PRO A 56 -7.59 14.54 4.22
CA PRO A 56 -8.95 15.04 4.03
C PRO A 56 -9.27 15.12 2.53
N GLU A 57 -10.49 14.73 2.15
CA GLU A 57 -10.98 14.75 0.76
C GLU A 57 -10.99 16.15 0.14
N LYS A 58 -10.92 17.18 0.99
CA LYS A 58 -10.83 18.59 0.62
C LYS A 58 -9.38 19.06 0.72
N PRO A 59 -8.96 20.07 -0.07
CA PRO A 59 -7.67 20.70 0.18
C PRO A 59 -7.56 21.06 1.66
N LEU A 60 -6.39 20.79 2.23
CA LEU A 60 -6.09 21.04 3.63
C LEU A 60 -6.22 22.54 3.93
N VAL A 61 -7.42 22.99 4.27
CA VAL A 61 -7.66 24.40 4.59
C VAL A 61 -7.13 24.63 5.99
N ILE A 62 -5.93 25.19 6.08
CA ILE A 62 -5.40 25.70 7.33
C ILE A 62 -6.18 26.99 7.64
N PRO A 63 -6.86 27.09 8.80
CA PRO A 63 -7.56 28.32 9.15
C PRO A 63 -6.58 29.50 9.22
N THR A 64 -7.02 30.69 8.81
CA THR A 64 -6.16 31.87 8.55
C THR A 64 -5.29 32.29 9.75
N HIS A 65 -5.74 32.04 10.97
CA HIS A 65 -5.07 32.41 12.22
C HIS A 65 -4.32 31.24 12.89
N SER A 66 -4.33 30.07 12.27
CA SER A 66 -3.73 28.86 12.80
C SER A 66 -2.32 28.64 12.27
N ARG A 67 -1.38 28.33 13.15
CA ARG A 67 -0.16 27.62 12.79
C ARG A 67 -0.40 26.14 13.00
N ALA A 68 -0.84 25.45 11.93
CA ALA A 68 -1.25 24.06 12.00
C ALA A 68 -0.09 23.08 11.74
N LEU A 69 -0.09 21.97 12.48
CA LEU A 69 0.72 20.78 12.22
C LEU A 69 -0.20 19.57 12.08
N PHE A 70 0.13 18.70 11.14
CA PHE A 70 -0.61 17.48 10.86
C PHE A 70 0.25 16.26 11.20
N SER A 71 -0.36 15.18 11.67
CA SER A 71 0.31 13.88 11.87
C SER A 71 0.60 13.11 10.58
N MET A 72 0.33 13.71 9.43
CA MET A 72 0.44 13.07 8.12
C MET A 72 1.24 13.95 7.18
N TYR A 73 2.02 13.30 6.30
CA TYR A 73 2.67 13.94 5.18
C TYR A 73 1.87 13.71 3.90
N PRO A 74 1.73 14.72 3.02
CA PRO A 74 1.14 14.52 1.70
C PRO A 74 2.07 13.63 0.85
N LEU A 75 1.51 12.98 -0.17
CA LEU A 75 2.26 12.19 -1.16
C LEU A 75 3.08 11.05 -0.55
N THR A 76 2.54 10.38 0.48
CA THR A 76 3.20 9.23 1.15
C THR A 76 3.05 7.92 0.39
N ASP A 77 2.25 7.90 -0.69
CA ASP A 77 1.99 6.74 -1.54
C ASP A 77 3.25 6.04 -2.04
N ALA A 78 4.32 6.82 -2.28
CA ALA A 78 5.62 6.30 -2.68
C ALA A 78 6.22 5.28 -1.69
N LEU A 79 5.83 5.34 -0.41
CA LEU A 79 6.34 4.46 0.65
C LEU A 79 5.26 3.55 1.24
N THR A 80 3.99 3.96 1.20
CA THR A 80 2.87 3.20 1.79
C THR A 80 2.29 2.17 0.84
N ARG A 81 2.38 2.39 -0.48
CA ARG A 81 1.96 1.42 -1.50
C ARG A 81 3.12 0.52 -1.90
N LYS A 82 2.84 -0.78 -2.07
CA LYS A 82 3.88 -1.83 -2.23
C LYS A 82 4.59 -1.76 -3.58
N ASP A 83 3.83 -1.52 -4.64
CA ASP A 83 4.30 -1.23 -6.00
C ASP A 83 5.25 -0.04 -6.00
N CYS A 84 4.81 1.09 -5.47
CA CYS A 84 5.59 2.30 -5.45
C CYS A 84 6.86 2.15 -4.59
N LEU A 85 6.75 1.50 -3.43
CA LEU A 85 7.91 1.23 -2.56
C LEU A 85 8.95 0.34 -3.24
N ALA A 86 8.51 -0.70 -3.96
CA ALA A 86 9.43 -1.57 -4.70
C ALA A 86 10.20 -0.79 -5.76
N THR A 87 9.51 0.04 -6.55
CA THR A 87 10.12 0.92 -7.55
C THR A 87 11.10 1.92 -6.93
N VAL A 88 10.76 2.52 -5.78
CA VAL A 88 11.66 3.42 -5.03
C VAL A 88 12.94 2.70 -4.62
N VAL A 89 12.83 1.48 -4.10
CA VAL A 89 13.97 0.66 -3.66
C VAL A 89 14.84 0.27 -4.85
N GLU A 90 14.24 -0.09 -5.98
CA GLU A 90 14.95 -0.43 -7.23
C GLU A 90 15.76 0.76 -7.75
N TYR A 91 15.13 1.93 -7.93
CA TYR A 91 15.82 3.13 -8.39
C TYR A 91 16.92 3.60 -7.44
N TRP A 92 16.68 3.46 -6.13
CA TRP A 92 17.70 3.75 -5.13
C TRP A 92 18.89 2.81 -5.27
N SER A 93 18.63 1.52 -5.48
CA SER A 93 19.64 0.46 -5.56
C SER A 93 20.47 0.51 -6.83
N ALA A 94 19.85 0.82 -7.97
CA ALA A 94 20.55 0.98 -9.25
C ALA A 94 21.66 2.05 -9.16
N LYS A 95 21.44 3.12 -8.39
CA LYS A 95 22.42 4.20 -8.18
C LYS A 95 23.40 3.92 -7.04
N ARG A 96 23.15 2.92 -6.20
CA ARG A 96 23.91 2.60 -4.98
C ARG A 96 24.04 1.09 -4.81
N PRO A 97 24.91 0.44 -5.61
CA PRO A 97 25.15 -0.99 -5.46
C PRO A 97 25.67 -1.32 -4.05
N GLY A 98 25.22 -2.44 -3.49
CA GLY A 98 25.62 -2.91 -2.15
C GLY A 98 24.89 -2.24 -0.97
N ASN A 99 23.81 -1.51 -1.22
CA ASN A 99 22.98 -0.98 -0.15
C ASN A 99 22.15 -2.09 0.55
N VAL A 100 21.71 -1.85 1.79
CA VAL A 100 20.97 -2.87 2.57
C VAL A 100 19.55 -3.10 2.02
N LEU A 101 18.92 -2.08 1.41
CA LEU A 101 17.52 -2.17 0.95
C LEU A 101 17.35 -3.21 -0.16
N SER A 102 18.36 -3.40 -1.01
CA SER A 102 18.30 -4.43 -2.06
C SER A 102 18.22 -5.86 -1.50
N SER A 103 18.56 -6.08 -0.24
CA SER A 103 18.43 -7.38 0.44
C SER A 103 17.17 -7.52 1.28
N CYS A 104 16.46 -6.42 1.55
CA CYS A 104 15.30 -6.39 2.43
C CYS A 104 13.96 -6.44 1.68
N MET A 105 13.97 -6.23 0.37
CA MET A 105 12.78 -6.30 -0.47
C MET A 105 12.84 -7.52 -1.39
N PRO A 106 11.80 -8.37 -1.43
CA PRO A 106 11.69 -9.38 -2.47
C PRO A 106 11.59 -8.71 -3.83
N THR A 107 12.10 -9.38 -4.87
CA THR A 107 11.87 -8.95 -6.25
C THR A 107 10.37 -8.81 -6.47
N THR A 108 9.96 -7.66 -6.97
CA THR A 108 8.56 -7.27 -7.16
C THR A 108 8.40 -6.80 -8.59
N VAL A 109 7.35 -7.25 -9.27
CA VAL A 109 6.98 -6.85 -10.62
C VAL A 109 5.56 -6.31 -10.56
N SER A 110 5.36 -5.11 -11.10
CA SER A 110 4.01 -4.60 -11.37
C SER A 110 3.49 -5.28 -12.63
N PHE A 111 2.28 -5.82 -12.56
CA PHE A 111 1.68 -6.59 -13.63
C PHE A 111 0.26 -6.09 -13.84
N GLU A 112 -0.08 -5.77 -15.07
CA GLU A 112 -1.40 -5.25 -15.45
C GLU A 112 -1.94 -6.12 -16.58
N ILE A 113 -3.17 -6.57 -16.42
CA ILE A 113 -3.84 -7.47 -17.35
C ILE A 113 -5.34 -7.24 -17.25
N ASP A 114 -6.00 -7.05 -18.39
CA ASP A 114 -7.45 -6.87 -18.45
C ASP A 114 -8.16 -8.23 -18.48
N TYR A 115 -7.64 -9.17 -19.29
CA TYR A 115 -8.19 -10.52 -19.41
C TYR A 115 -7.10 -11.60 -19.50
N ALA A 116 -7.37 -12.79 -18.97
CA ALA A 116 -6.50 -13.95 -18.91
C ALA A 116 -6.00 -14.38 -20.30
N GLU A 117 -6.81 -14.17 -21.35
CA GLU A 117 -6.43 -14.45 -22.73
C GLU A 117 -5.22 -13.62 -23.20
N TYR A 118 -5.02 -12.42 -22.65
CA TYR A 118 -3.90 -11.52 -22.97
C TYR A 118 -2.66 -11.76 -22.09
N LEU A 119 -2.60 -12.85 -21.31
CA LEU A 119 -1.48 -13.12 -20.41
C LEU A 119 -0.13 -13.13 -21.12
N GLU A 120 -0.06 -13.73 -22.30
CA GLU A 120 1.19 -13.79 -23.08
C GLU A 120 1.65 -12.40 -23.53
N GLU A 121 0.72 -11.55 -23.94
CA GLU A 121 0.98 -10.16 -24.35
C GLU A 121 1.41 -9.33 -23.14
N ALA A 122 0.70 -9.43 -22.01
CA ALA A 122 1.04 -8.74 -20.77
C ALA A 122 2.41 -9.16 -20.22
N LEU A 123 2.78 -10.44 -20.32
CA LEU A 123 4.13 -10.92 -19.97
C LEU A 123 5.22 -10.40 -20.90
N ALA A 124 4.90 -10.14 -22.17
CA ALA A 124 5.84 -9.58 -23.15
C ALA A 124 5.99 -8.06 -23.03
N GLU A 125 4.92 -7.34 -22.70
CA GLU A 125 4.89 -5.88 -22.56
C GLU A 125 5.44 -5.40 -21.21
N SER A 126 5.21 -6.16 -20.14
CA SER A 126 5.73 -5.80 -18.83
C SER A 126 7.27 -5.83 -18.83
N ASP A 127 7.90 -4.93 -18.08
CA ASP A 127 9.34 -4.95 -17.74
C ASP A 127 9.73 -6.17 -16.85
N SER A 128 8.97 -7.26 -16.96
CA SER A 128 8.95 -8.44 -16.12
C SER A 128 10.02 -9.47 -16.52
N TYR A 129 11.18 -9.01 -16.99
CA TYR A 129 12.29 -9.89 -17.39
C TYR A 129 12.62 -10.93 -16.31
N GLU A 130 12.62 -10.52 -15.04
CA GLU A 130 12.87 -11.42 -13.91
C GLU A 130 11.77 -12.48 -13.71
N LEU A 131 10.50 -12.12 -13.92
CA LEU A 131 9.38 -13.06 -13.88
C LEU A 131 9.48 -14.09 -15.01
N CYS A 132 9.56 -13.63 -16.25
CA CYS A 132 9.65 -14.49 -17.43
C CYS A 132 10.87 -15.42 -17.36
N ARG A 133 12.01 -14.90 -16.91
CA ARG A 133 13.23 -15.69 -16.66
C ARG A 133 13.01 -16.74 -15.57
N SER A 134 12.33 -16.39 -14.47
CA SER A 134 12.03 -17.33 -13.39
C SER A 134 11.07 -18.43 -13.86
N LEU A 135 10.01 -18.10 -14.59
CA LEU A 135 9.04 -19.08 -15.10
C LEU A 135 9.72 -20.04 -16.09
N SER A 136 10.55 -19.50 -16.99
CA SER A 136 11.36 -20.30 -17.92
C SER A 136 12.38 -21.20 -17.21
N TYR A 137 12.99 -20.71 -16.11
CA TYR A 137 13.92 -21.50 -15.31
C TYR A 137 13.24 -22.70 -14.63
N ASN A 138 11.95 -22.58 -14.30
CA ASN A 138 11.18 -23.64 -13.65
C ASN A 138 10.82 -24.80 -14.61
N THR A 139 10.93 -24.61 -15.92
CA THR A 139 10.63 -25.63 -16.92
C THR A 139 11.53 -26.86 -16.71
N GLY A 140 10.92 -28.03 -16.50
CA GLY A 140 11.63 -29.28 -16.26
C GLY A 140 12.13 -29.48 -14.82
N LEU A 141 11.94 -28.51 -13.92
CA LEU A 141 12.24 -28.67 -12.50
C LEU A 141 11.08 -29.32 -11.75
N VAL A 142 11.43 -30.17 -10.78
CA VAL A 142 10.49 -30.68 -9.76
C VAL A 142 10.02 -29.54 -8.86
N LEU A 143 8.76 -29.60 -8.40
CA LEU A 143 8.08 -28.54 -7.64
C LEU A 143 8.91 -27.93 -6.49
N LYS A 144 9.66 -28.76 -5.77
CA LYS A 144 10.51 -28.34 -4.64
C LYS A 144 11.70 -27.45 -5.03
N ASP A 145 12.15 -27.54 -6.28
CA ASP A 145 13.32 -26.84 -6.81
C ASP A 145 12.92 -25.62 -7.65
N ARG A 146 11.61 -25.39 -7.82
CA ARG A 146 11.05 -24.24 -8.54
C ARG A 146 11.14 -22.97 -7.72
N GLN A 147 11.25 -21.85 -8.41
CA GLN A 147 11.07 -20.52 -7.87
C GLN A 147 9.57 -20.20 -7.83
N TRP A 148 9.09 -19.73 -6.69
CA TRP A 148 7.67 -19.47 -6.48
C TRP A 148 7.41 -17.97 -6.49
N TRP A 149 6.22 -17.60 -6.91
CA TRP A 149 5.73 -16.24 -6.96
C TRP A 149 4.41 -16.13 -6.21
N ILE A 150 4.19 -14.96 -5.62
CA ILE A 150 2.96 -14.55 -4.98
C ILE A 150 2.30 -13.51 -5.89
N LEU A 151 1.10 -13.81 -6.37
CA LEU A 151 0.20 -12.84 -6.98
C LEU A 151 -0.58 -12.15 -5.86
N LYS A 152 -0.55 -10.82 -5.85
CA LYS A 152 -1.34 -10.00 -4.93
C LYS A 152 -2.07 -8.91 -5.73
N PRO A 153 -3.41 -8.82 -5.65
CA PRO A 153 -4.13 -7.67 -6.19
C PRO A 153 -3.72 -6.38 -5.47
N ALA A 154 -3.54 -5.27 -6.21
CA ALA A 154 -3.07 -4.01 -5.64
C ALA A 154 -4.06 -3.41 -4.64
N MET A 155 -5.36 -3.54 -4.91
CA MET A 155 -6.43 -2.86 -4.17
C MET A 155 -7.05 -3.72 -3.04
N THR A 156 -6.60 -4.96 -2.84
CA THR A 156 -7.19 -5.83 -1.81
C THR A 156 -6.53 -5.67 -0.44
N ALA A 157 -7.38 -5.45 0.57
CA ALA A 157 -7.00 -5.45 1.97
C ALA A 157 -6.88 -6.88 2.53
N ARG A 158 -6.20 -7.02 3.68
CA ARG A 158 -6.19 -8.23 4.53
C ARG A 158 -5.71 -9.55 3.89
N GLY A 159 -5.19 -9.52 2.67
CA GLY A 159 -4.66 -10.70 1.99
C GLY A 159 -5.66 -11.41 1.09
N ASP A 160 -6.83 -10.82 0.88
CA ASP A 160 -7.82 -11.35 -0.06
C ASP A 160 -7.25 -11.36 -1.49
N GLY A 161 -7.52 -12.42 -2.23
CA GLY A 161 -7.02 -12.62 -3.60
C GLY A 161 -5.54 -12.96 -3.72
N ILE A 162 -4.81 -13.21 -2.63
CA ILE A 162 -3.43 -13.71 -2.74
C ILE A 162 -3.42 -15.13 -3.31
N ARG A 163 -2.55 -15.37 -4.29
CA ARG A 163 -2.36 -16.68 -4.95
C ARG A 163 -0.88 -17.00 -5.10
N LEU A 164 -0.55 -18.28 -5.16
CA LEU A 164 0.81 -18.77 -5.40
C LEU A 164 0.89 -19.44 -6.76
N PHE A 165 1.98 -19.20 -7.49
CA PHE A 165 2.24 -19.86 -8.75
C PHE A 165 3.74 -20.06 -8.96
N SER A 166 4.09 -21.00 -9.83
CA SER A 166 5.47 -21.36 -10.18
C SER A 166 5.67 -21.53 -11.69
N ASP A 167 4.59 -21.58 -12.46
CA ASP A 167 4.64 -21.62 -13.92
C ASP A 167 3.51 -20.76 -14.51
N GLU A 168 3.63 -20.48 -15.80
CA GLU A 168 2.69 -19.63 -16.53
C GLU A 168 1.28 -20.24 -16.61
N GLY A 169 1.18 -21.58 -16.66
CA GLY A 169 -0.11 -22.26 -16.69
C GLY A 169 -0.90 -22.03 -15.40
N GLN A 170 -0.24 -22.14 -14.25
CA GLN A 170 -0.84 -21.81 -12.95
C GLN A 170 -1.26 -20.34 -12.87
N LEU A 171 -0.45 -19.43 -13.42
CA LEU A 171 -0.80 -18.00 -13.44
C LEU A 171 -2.04 -17.75 -14.30
N ARG A 172 -2.16 -18.40 -15.46
CA ARG A 172 -3.32 -18.34 -16.34
C ARG A 172 -4.59 -18.87 -15.66
N GLU A 173 -4.52 -20.05 -15.06
CA GLU A 173 -5.63 -20.66 -14.31
C GLU A 173 -6.13 -19.74 -13.19
N ILE A 174 -5.22 -19.02 -12.52
CA ILE A 174 -5.60 -18.03 -11.51
C ILE A 174 -6.43 -16.91 -12.13
N PHE A 175 -6.01 -16.33 -13.26
CA PHE A 175 -6.76 -15.24 -13.89
C PHE A 175 -8.09 -15.71 -14.46
N GLU A 176 -8.14 -16.86 -15.14
CA GLU A 176 -9.38 -17.48 -15.63
C GLU A 176 -10.38 -17.68 -14.48
N SER A 177 -9.92 -18.17 -13.32
CA SER A 177 -10.81 -18.37 -12.15
C SER A 177 -11.38 -17.07 -11.58
N VAL A 178 -10.65 -15.95 -11.73
CA VAL A 178 -11.13 -14.64 -11.25
C VAL A 178 -12.21 -14.11 -12.19
N GLU A 179 -12.05 -14.31 -13.50
CA GLU A 179 -13.06 -13.94 -14.51
C GLU A 179 -14.34 -14.74 -14.36
N ASP A 180 -14.23 -16.06 -14.19
CA ASP A 180 -15.39 -16.95 -13.98
C ASP A 180 -16.20 -16.54 -12.72
N ASP A 181 -15.50 -16.15 -11.65
CA ASP A 181 -16.13 -15.65 -10.42
C ASP A 181 -16.89 -14.32 -10.65
N GLU A 182 -16.51 -13.50 -11.63
CA GLU A 182 -17.18 -12.23 -11.96
C GLU A 182 -18.49 -12.43 -12.73
N ASP A 183 -18.52 -13.41 -13.64
CA ASP A 183 -19.69 -13.70 -14.48
C ASP A 183 -20.90 -14.26 -13.67
N GLU A 184 -20.66 -14.86 -12.50
CA GLU A 184 -21.72 -15.39 -11.63
C GLU A 184 -22.37 -14.34 -10.69
N VAL A 185 -21.81 -13.12 -10.57
CA VAL A 185 -22.31 -12.09 -9.62
C VAL A 185 -23.14 -11.00 -10.32
N SER A 186 -24.46 -11.07 -10.18
CA SER A 186 -25.42 -10.13 -10.77
C SER A 186 -25.13 -8.64 -10.47
N GLU A 187 -24.97 -7.84 -11.53
CA GLU A 187 -25.06 -6.38 -11.80
C GLU A 187 -25.18 -5.29 -10.69
N ASN A 188 -25.07 -5.57 -9.39
CA ASN A 188 -25.21 -4.54 -8.33
C ASN A 188 -24.02 -4.45 -7.35
N ILE A 189 -22.94 -5.23 -7.57
CA ILE A 189 -21.69 -5.14 -6.78
C ILE A 189 -20.46 -4.90 -7.70
N THR A 190 -20.67 -4.85 -9.01
CA THR A 190 -19.65 -5.13 -10.04
C THR A 190 -19.15 -3.90 -10.81
N GLU A 191 -19.21 -2.69 -10.26
CA GLU A 191 -18.49 -1.53 -10.85
C GLU A 191 -17.08 -1.34 -10.27
N SER A 192 -16.71 -2.06 -9.20
CA SER A 192 -15.42 -1.87 -8.50
C SER A 192 -14.31 -2.83 -8.91
N PHE A 193 -14.61 -3.96 -9.56
CA PHE A 193 -13.60 -4.98 -9.88
C PHE A 193 -12.96 -4.79 -11.27
N ILE A 194 -13.74 -4.29 -12.24
CA ILE A 194 -13.37 -4.22 -13.66
C ILE A 194 -12.32 -3.13 -13.98
N TYR A 195 -12.05 -2.16 -13.10
CA TYR A 195 -11.18 -1.00 -13.42
C TYR A 195 -9.84 -0.94 -12.68
N GLU A 196 -9.44 -1.97 -11.95
CA GLU A 196 -8.30 -1.86 -11.01
C GLU A 196 -7.42 -3.13 -10.90
N LEU A 197 -7.28 -3.89 -12.01
CA LEU A 197 -6.45 -5.10 -12.10
C LEU A 197 -4.95 -4.79 -12.20
N MET A 198 -4.47 -3.89 -11.36
CA MET A 198 -3.04 -3.76 -11.11
C MET A 198 -2.66 -4.83 -10.08
N PHE A 199 -1.76 -5.73 -10.45
CA PHE A 199 -1.25 -6.79 -9.59
C PHE A 199 0.20 -6.54 -9.21
N LEU A 200 0.54 -7.06 -8.04
CA LEU A 200 1.90 -7.13 -7.53
C LEU A 200 2.34 -8.58 -7.51
N LEU A 201 3.35 -8.88 -8.32
CA LEU A 201 4.00 -10.16 -8.40
C LEU A 201 5.28 -10.13 -7.57
N LEU A 202 5.29 -10.86 -6.47
CA LEU A 202 6.42 -10.91 -5.54
C LEU A 202 7.10 -12.27 -5.62
N VAL A 203 8.43 -12.32 -5.75
CA VAL A 203 9.16 -13.58 -5.61
C VAL A 203 8.98 -14.10 -4.18
N ALA A 204 8.37 -15.28 -4.05
CA ALA A 204 8.40 -16.02 -2.80
C ALA A 204 9.85 -16.45 -2.57
N CYS A 205 10.50 -15.77 -1.64
CA CYS A 205 11.90 -15.94 -1.28
C CYS A 205 12.29 -17.43 -1.26
N LYS A 206 13.44 -17.78 -1.88
CA LYS A 206 14.01 -19.16 -1.98
C LYS A 206 14.02 -19.95 -0.67
N SER A 207 13.85 -19.31 0.48
CA SER A 207 13.84 -19.93 1.81
C SER A 207 12.47 -20.39 2.33
N ILE A 208 11.34 -20.01 1.71
CA ILE A 208 10.00 -20.35 2.26
C ILE A 208 9.74 -21.87 2.14
N PHE A 209 10.20 -22.50 1.06
CA PHE A 209 9.98 -23.93 0.81
C PHE A 209 11.17 -24.83 1.16
N THR A 210 12.37 -24.28 1.45
CA THR A 210 13.55 -25.08 1.80
C THR A 210 13.70 -25.35 3.31
N LYS A 211 12.82 -24.79 4.15
CA LYS A 211 12.74 -25.15 5.57
C LYS A 211 11.55 -26.08 5.79
N GLY A 212 11.68 -27.30 5.30
CA GLY A 212 10.91 -28.43 5.78
C GLY A 212 11.37 -28.78 7.20
N CYS A 213 10.48 -28.59 8.17
CA CYS A 213 10.20 -29.58 9.20
C CYS A 213 8.75 -29.99 9.03
#